data_AF-Q8C5Q1-F1
#
_entry.id   AF-Q8C5Q1-F1
#
_cell.length_a   1.000
_cell.length_b   1.000
_cell.length_c   1.000
_cell.angle_alpha   90.00
_cell.angle_beta   90.00
_cell.angle_gamma   90.00
#
_symmetry.space_group_name_H-M   'P 1'
#
loop_
_entity.id
_entity.type
_entity.pdbx_description
1 polymer ?
#
loop_
_entity_poly.entity_id
_entity_poly.type
_entity_poly.pdbx_seq_one_letter_code
_entity_poly.pdbx_strand_id
1 'polypeptide(L)' 'PSVTMDDLKNLFTEAGCSVKAFKFFQKDRKMALIQLGSVEEAIQALIELHNHDLGENHHLRVSFSKSTI' A
#
# COMPACT_ATOMS: atom_id res chain seq x y z
N PRO A 1 14.11 5.50 7.10
CA PRO A 1 12.83 6.24 7.12
C PRO A 1 11.65 5.47 7.76
N SER A 2 10.93 6.09 8.70
CA SER A 2 9.70 5.52 9.28
C SER A 2 8.48 5.99 8.49
N VAL A 3 8.11 5.25 7.43
CA VAL A 3 6.90 5.50 6.63
C VAL A 3 5.67 5.32 7.51
N THR A 4 4.80 6.32 7.53
CA THR A 4 3.59 6.31 8.37
C THR A 4 2.38 5.74 7.62
N MET A 5 1.28 5.56 8.35
CA MET A 5 0.00 5.14 7.78
C MET A 5 -0.53 6.17 6.78
N ASP A 6 -0.40 7.45 7.12
CA ASP A 6 -0.91 8.54 6.29
C ASP A 6 -0.09 8.71 5.01
N ASP A 7 1.23 8.52 5.09
CA ASP A 7 2.10 8.51 3.89
C ASP A 7 1.66 7.44 2.89
N LEU A 8 1.40 6.21 3.37
CA LEU A 8 0.92 5.13 2.50
C LEU A 8 -0.48 5.37 1.97
N LYS A 9 -1.39 5.93 2.78
CA LYS A 9 -2.73 6.27 2.29
C LYS A 9 -2.67 7.33 1.19
N ASN A 10 -1.91 8.39 1.42
CA ASN A 10 -1.73 9.46 0.44
C ASN A 10 -1.13 8.92 -0.84
N LEU A 11 -0.10 8.08 -0.77
CA LEU A 11 0.52 7.44 -1.94
C LEU A 11 -0.50 6.65 -2.77
N PHE A 12 -1.35 5.83 -2.14
CA PHE A 12 -2.38 5.09 -2.86
C PHE A 12 -3.48 6.00 -3.43
N THR A 13 -3.83 7.08 -2.73
CA THR A 13 -4.79 8.08 -3.24
C THR A 13 -4.21 8.89 -4.41
N GLU A 14 -2.92 9.22 -4.40
CA GLU A 14 -2.22 9.86 -5.51
C GLU A 14 -2.15 8.96 -6.76
N ALA A 15 -2.06 7.64 -6.57
CA ALA A 15 -2.23 6.62 -7.61
C ALA A 15 -3.69 6.43 -8.06
N GLY A 16 -4.61 7.34 -7.69
CA GLY A 16 -6.01 7.30 -8.07
C GLY A 16 -6.85 6.23 -7.37
N CYS A 17 -6.34 5.58 -6.32
CA CYS A 17 -7.04 4.50 -5.64
C CYS A 17 -7.84 4.98 -4.41
N SER A 18 -9.01 4.37 -4.20
CA SER A 18 -9.86 4.65 -3.05
C SER A 18 -9.50 3.75 -1.87
N VAL A 19 -8.75 4.24 -0.88
CA VAL A 19 -8.41 3.44 0.31
C VAL A 19 -9.62 3.27 1.24
N LYS A 20 -10.17 2.06 1.31
CA LYS A 20 -11.34 1.71 2.13
C LYS A 20 -10.97 1.27 3.55
N ALA A 21 -9.89 0.51 3.68
CA ALA A 21 -9.39 0.06 4.97
C ALA A 21 -7.87 -0.09 4.92
N PHE A 22 -7.24 0.05 6.09
CA PHE A 22 -5.80 -0.05 6.23
C PHE A 22 -5.45 -0.61 7.60
N LYS A 23 -4.48 -1.54 7.63
CA LYS A 23 -4.01 -2.15 8.87
C LYS A 23 -2.52 -2.50 8.75
N PHE A 24 -1.69 -1.95 9.64
CA PHE A 24 -0.31 -2.43 9.78
C PHE A 24 -0.29 -3.83 10.41
N PHE A 25 0.67 -4.64 9.98
CA PHE A 25 1.01 -5.86 10.69
C PHE A 25 1.67 -5.50 12.01
N GLN A 26 1.31 -6.22 13.08
CA GLN A 26 1.78 -5.93 14.44
C GLN A 26 3.31 -6.05 14.58
N LYS A 27 3.95 -6.87 13.74
CA LYS A 27 5.40 -7.06 13.73
C LYS A 27 6.08 -5.98 12.89
N ASP A 28 6.84 -5.12 13.55
CA ASP A 28 7.78 -4.13 13.00
C ASP A 28 7.19 -3.08 12.03
N ARG A 29 5.88 -3.07 11.78
CA ARG A 29 5.17 -2.17 10.84
C ARG A 29 5.78 -2.12 9.42
N LYS A 30 6.56 -3.12 9.04
CA LYS A 30 7.18 -3.23 7.69
C LYS A 30 6.21 -3.71 6.61
N MET A 31 5.02 -4.16 7.01
CA MET A 31 3.97 -4.65 6.13
C MET A 31 2.64 -4.05 6.55
N ALA A 32 1.77 -3.81 5.58
CA ALA A 32 0.39 -3.38 5.80
C ALA A 32 -0.56 -4.15 4.89
N LEU A 33 -1.80 -4.34 5.35
CA LEU A 33 -2.93 -4.68 4.50
C LEU A 33 -3.63 -3.37 4.13
N ILE A 34 -3.98 -3.23 2.86
CA ILE A 34 -4.74 -2.10 2.33
C ILE A 34 -5.87 -2.67 1.48
N GLN A 35 -7.09 -2.22 1.75
CA GLN A 35 -8.27 -2.56 0.95
C GLN A 35 -8.64 -1.36 0.09
N LEU A 36 -8.76 -1.59 -1.22
CA LEU A 36 -9.10 -0.58 -2.21
C LEU A 36 -10.58 -0.69 -2.63
N GLY A 37 -11.05 0.26 -3.44
CA GLY A 37 -12.46 0.39 -3.83
C GLY A 37 -12.91 -0.67 -4.82
N SER A 38 -12.01 -1.16 -5.68
CA SER A 38 -12.30 -2.20 -6.66
C SER A 38 -11.07 -3.05 -7.01
N VAL A 39 -11.29 -4.11 -7.79
CA VAL A 39 -10.20 -4.95 -8.30
C VAL A 39 -9.35 -4.18 -9.31
N GLU A 40 -9.98 -3.35 -10.13
CA GLU A 40 -9.32 -2.51 -11.14
C GLU A 40 -8.38 -1.51 -10.47
N GLU A 41 -8.83 -0.82 -9.41
CA GLU A 41 -7.95 0.05 -8.60
C GLU A 41 -6.78 -0.76 -8.01
N ALA A 42 -7.02 -1.99 -7.55
CA ALA A 42 -5.97 -2.81 -6.96
C ALA A 42 -4.94 -3.34 -7.97
N ILE A 43 -5.36 -3.61 -9.21
CA ILE A 43 -4.45 -3.92 -10.31
C ILE A 43 -3.62 -2.69 -10.67
N GLN A 44 -4.26 -1.52 -10.79
CA GLN A 44 -3.56 -0.27 -11.10
C GLN A 44 -2.52 0.07 -10.03
N ALA A 45 -2.89 0.00 -8.76
CA ALA A 45 -1.97 0.20 -7.64
C ALA A 45 -0.77 -0.75 -7.68
N LEU A 46 -0.99 -2.02 -8.07
CA LEU A 46 0.10 -2.98 -8.20
C LEU A 46 1.04 -2.63 -9.36
N ILE A 47 0.53 -2.14 -10.49
CA ILE A 47 1.35 -1.72 -11.62
C ILE A 47 2.17 -0.46 -11.28
N GLU A 48 1.55 0.53 -10.65
CA GLU A 48 2.18 1.83 -10.40
C GLU A 48 3.09 1.85 -9.17
N LEU A 49 2.69 1.16 -8.10
CA LEU A 49 3.36 1.28 -6.80
C LEU A 49 4.30 0.11 -6.50
N HIS A 50 4.27 -0.98 -7.27
CA HIS A 50 5.24 -2.05 -7.08
C HIS A 50 6.64 -1.55 -7.47
N ASN A 51 7.61 -1.76 -6.58
CA ASN A 51 8.97 -1.24 -6.68
C ASN A 51 9.07 0.30 -6.62
N HIS A 52 8.04 0.99 -6.11
CA HIS A 52 8.13 2.42 -5.82
C HIS A 52 9.15 2.69 -4.70
N ASP A 53 10.05 3.66 -4.91
CA ASP A 53 11.07 4.03 -3.91
C ASP A 53 10.48 4.96 -2.84
N LEU A 54 10.51 4.52 -1.59
CA LEU A 54 10.07 5.30 -0.42
C LEU A 54 11.24 6.07 0.24
N GLY A 55 12.40 6.12 -0.42
CA GLY A 55 13.62 6.76 0.05
C GLY A 55 14.55 5.81 0.81
N GLU A 56 15.83 6.19 0.90
CA GLU A 56 16.88 5.38 1.54
C GLU A 56 16.97 3.94 0.97
N ASN A 57 16.74 3.74 -0.33
CA ASN A 57 16.67 2.43 -1.00
C ASN A 57 15.55 1.49 -0.50
N HIS A 58 14.53 2.01 0.18
CA HIS A 58 13.40 1.19 0.65
C HIS A 58 12.31 1.14 -0.42
N HIS A 59 12.25 0.03 -1.15
CA HIS A 59 11.28 -0.15 -2.23
C HIS A 59 10.01 -0.84 -1.73
N LEU A 60 8.85 -0.34 -2.16
CA LEU A 60 7.56 -0.94 -1.83
C LEU A 60 7.38 -2.26 -2.60
N ARG A 61 6.96 -3.30 -1.88
CA ARG A 61 6.56 -4.58 -2.49
C ARG A 61 5.05 -4.75 -2.35
N VAL A 62 4.35 -4.57 -3.46
CA VAL A 62 2.88 -4.70 -3.53
C VAL A 62 2.50 -6.09 -4.05
N SER A 63 1.51 -6.73 -3.41
CA SER A 63 0.97 -8.03 -3.81
C SER A 63 -0.49 -8.18 -3.35
N PHE A 64 -1.26 -9.05 -4.01
CA PHE A 64 -2.63 -9.36 -3.59
C PHE A 64 -2.64 -10.26 -2.35
N SER A 65 -3.47 -9.89 -1.37
CA SER A 65 -3.67 -10.67 -0.15
C SER A 65 -4.76 -11.72 -0.33
N LYS A 66 -4.56 -12.91 0.25
CA LYS A 66 -5.62 -13.93 0.42
C LYS A 66 -6.52 -13.62 1.62
N SER A 67 -6.07 -12.77 2.53
CA SER A 67 -6.79 -12.37 3.73
C SER A 67 -7.48 -11.03 3.51
N THR A 68 -8.67 -10.88 4.09
CA THR A 68 -9.40 -9.62 4.19
C THR A 68 -8.98 -8.85 5.45
N ILE A 69 -9.22 -7.53 5.47
CA ILE A 69 -9.07 -6.69 6.66
C ILE A 69 -10.26 -6.84 7.58
#